data_AF-A0A3L8CDV4-F1
#
_entry.id   AF-A0A3L8CDV4-F1
#
_cell.length_a   1.000
_cell.length_b   1.000
_cell.length_c   1.000
_cell.angle_alpha   90.00
_cell.angle_beta   90.00
_cell.angle_gamma   90.00
#
_symmetry.space_group_name_H-M   'P 1'
#
loop_
_entity.id
_entity.type
_entity.pdbx_description
1 polymer ?
#
loop_
_entity_poly.entity_id
_entity_poly.type
_entity_poly.pdbx_seq_one_letter_code
_entity_poly.pdbx_strand_id
1 'polypeptide(L)'
;MTTATPKKNKATRRPRCKHCHKQFKTTSTVAIFCTRTCKDKATATKRRIKYVAKATDSAFFKQLAFEASRAGTLEIFTGHTAESLAELYKLYAFKLKANQYGKSTDYELSHICAVQGEDAVGLYHPLNLVVAPKALNRAHGNQHFGHGLSIARGSLKSRHTVEKGANQKDTVARIVQFIGPDIVAQAVKLAGIKPSVRNTTLTWLRDHLVPSVPEHRDWLDGLDTMQTPALKALRAKLEGKEVSGFTIKTTISTPFDVLSQELERHAQRRPELTEVLDVICKRVRPFTALHMSRTTLNEEELQAVFDVLHGKSVEAIRPVLTEFVERHTSAMDNGERISPYKPIVFKAKPVRGPAKVVVTLQSPMSFAAELDAQLMTPEVIPVLHLSTV
;
A
#
# COMPACT_ATOMS: atom_id res chain seq x y z
N MET A 1 34.37 68.34 5.72
CA MET A 1 35.20 67.32 5.06
C MET A 1 34.81 65.95 5.59
N THR A 2 34.11 65.15 4.79
CA THR A 2 33.67 63.80 5.16
C THR A 2 34.82 62.82 4.92
N THR A 3 35.36 62.25 5.99
CA THR A 3 36.49 61.32 5.97
C THR A 3 36.07 60.01 5.32
N ALA A 4 36.62 59.70 4.14
CA ALA A 4 36.38 58.45 3.43
C ALA A 4 37.04 57.28 4.20
N THR A 5 36.21 56.34 4.65
CA THR A 5 36.68 55.12 5.33
C THR A 5 37.39 54.20 4.33
N PRO A 6 38.57 53.64 4.63
CA PRO A 6 39.30 52.78 3.70
C PRO A 6 38.54 51.46 3.45
N LYS A 7 38.20 51.19 2.18
CA LYS A 7 37.58 49.93 1.74
C LYS A 7 38.55 48.77 1.99
N LYS A 8 38.29 47.94 3.02
CA LYS A 8 38.99 46.67 3.24
C LYS A 8 38.62 45.69 2.12
N ASN A 9 39.54 45.45 1.20
CA ASN A 9 39.39 44.43 0.16
C ASN A 9 39.43 43.03 0.79
N LYS A 10 38.36 42.24 0.64
CA LYS A 10 38.31 40.87 1.14
C LYS A 10 39.31 39.99 0.38
N ALA A 11 40.16 39.27 1.10
CA ALA A 11 41.12 38.33 0.52
C ALA A 11 40.40 37.30 -0.38
N THR A 12 40.87 37.16 -1.61
CA THR A 12 40.30 36.21 -2.59
C THR A 12 41.07 34.91 -2.53
N ARG A 13 40.36 33.79 -2.41
CA ARG A 13 40.93 32.44 -2.38
C ARG A 13 40.53 31.62 -3.61
N ARG A 14 41.26 30.52 -3.86
CA ARG A 14 41.06 29.61 -5.01
C ARG A 14 40.88 28.13 -4.63
N PRO A 15 39.83 27.76 -3.86
CA PRO A 15 39.56 26.35 -3.52
C PRO A 15 39.22 25.50 -4.76
N ARG A 16 39.39 24.17 -4.65
CA ARG A 16 38.86 23.19 -5.61
C ARG A 16 37.41 22.80 -5.27
N CYS A 17 36.54 22.79 -6.27
CA CYS A 17 35.15 22.38 -6.13
C CYS A 17 35.04 20.90 -5.75
N LYS A 18 34.29 20.55 -4.70
CA LYS A 18 34.11 19.13 -4.30
C LYS A 18 33.31 18.27 -5.29
N HIS A 19 32.68 18.87 -6.30
CA HIS A 19 31.89 18.13 -7.30
C HIS A 19 32.63 17.94 -8.63
N CYS A 20 33.07 19.04 -9.25
CA CYS A 20 33.72 19.00 -10.56
C CYS A 20 35.25 19.10 -10.49
N HIS A 21 35.81 19.21 -9.28
CA HIS A 21 37.25 19.32 -9.00
C HIS A 21 37.97 20.54 -9.60
N LYS A 22 37.27 21.40 -10.36
CA LYS A 22 37.81 22.66 -10.90
C LYS A 22 38.10 23.67 -9.79
N GLN A 23 39.18 24.42 -9.93
CA GLN A 23 39.48 25.56 -9.08
C GLN A 23 38.50 26.71 -9.37
N PHE A 24 38.08 27.44 -8.34
CA PHE A 24 37.22 28.62 -8.50
C PHE A 24 37.61 29.73 -7.54
N LYS A 25 37.39 30.99 -7.94
CA LYS A 25 37.67 32.16 -7.10
C LYS A 25 36.49 32.45 -6.18
N THR A 26 36.75 32.74 -4.91
CA THR A 26 35.72 33.16 -3.96
C THR A 26 36.35 34.01 -2.85
N THR A 27 35.57 34.90 -2.25
CA THR A 27 35.93 35.66 -1.04
C THR A 27 35.38 35.02 0.24
N SER A 28 34.52 34.00 0.11
CA SER A 28 33.92 33.30 1.26
C SER A 28 34.82 32.17 1.75
N THR A 29 35.05 32.10 3.05
CA THR A 29 35.82 31.03 3.71
C THR A 29 35.07 29.69 3.77
N VAL A 30 33.76 29.70 3.59
CA VAL A 30 32.91 28.49 3.68
C VAL A 30 32.47 27.95 2.31
N ALA A 31 32.77 28.65 1.21
CA ALA A 31 32.35 28.22 -0.13
C ALA A 31 33.14 26.98 -0.61
N ILE A 32 32.44 25.87 -0.87
CA ILE A 32 33.01 24.56 -1.24
C ILE A 32 32.72 24.17 -2.70
N PHE A 33 31.75 24.82 -3.34
CA PHE A 33 31.31 24.52 -4.71
C PHE A 33 31.47 25.74 -5.60
N CYS A 34 31.89 25.54 -6.85
CA CYS A 34 32.12 26.62 -7.80
C CYS A 34 30.83 27.26 -8.33
N THR A 35 29.74 26.50 -8.41
CA THR A 35 28.43 26.98 -8.89
C THR A 35 27.30 26.35 -8.09
N ARG A 36 26.12 26.99 -8.16
CA ARG A 36 24.90 26.44 -7.56
C ARG A 36 24.56 25.06 -8.13
N THR A 37 24.70 24.89 -9.45
CA THR A 37 24.53 23.60 -10.14
C THR A 37 25.44 22.51 -9.57
N CYS A 38 26.71 22.81 -9.29
CA CYS A 38 27.62 21.85 -8.68
C CYS A 38 27.21 21.46 -7.26
N LYS A 39 26.73 22.42 -6.47
CA LYS A 39 26.19 22.17 -5.13
C LYS A 39 24.94 21.26 -5.21
N ASP A 40 24.03 21.54 -6.14
CA ASP A 40 22.80 20.78 -6.29
C ASP A 40 23.07 19.36 -6.80
N LYS A 41 23.97 19.18 -7.78
CA LYS A 41 24.42 17.86 -8.26
C LYS A 41 25.11 17.03 -7.17
N ALA A 42 26.00 17.64 -6.38
CA ALA A 42 26.63 16.97 -5.25
C ALA A 42 25.60 16.56 -4.18
N THR A 43 24.64 17.45 -3.90
CA THR A 43 23.55 17.16 -2.94
C THR A 43 22.65 16.04 -3.46
N ALA A 44 22.32 16.03 -4.75
CA ALA A 44 21.56 14.97 -5.39
C ALA A 44 22.29 13.61 -5.30
N THR A 45 23.60 13.60 -5.58
CA THR A 45 24.43 12.39 -5.45
C THR A 45 24.44 11.86 -4.01
N LYS A 46 24.64 12.75 -3.01
CA LYS A 46 24.59 12.37 -1.59
C LYS A 46 23.23 11.81 -1.19
N ARG A 47 22.13 12.42 -1.68
CA ARG A 47 20.76 11.94 -1.44
C ARG A 47 20.54 10.56 -2.07
N ARG A 48 20.98 10.35 -3.31
CA ARG A 48 20.91 9.05 -3.98
C ARG A 48 21.59 7.96 -3.18
N ILE A 49 22.85 8.17 -2.79
CA ILE A 49 23.62 7.22 -1.98
C ILE A 49 22.87 6.89 -0.68
N LYS A 50 22.36 7.92 0.02
CA LYS A 50 21.57 7.74 1.25
C LYS A 50 20.33 6.88 1.02
N TYR A 51 19.57 7.10 -0.05
CA TYR A 51 18.36 6.34 -0.31
C TYR A 51 18.64 4.91 -0.79
N VAL A 52 19.68 4.70 -1.60
CA VAL A 52 20.13 3.35 -1.99
C VAL A 52 20.58 2.54 -0.76
N ALA A 53 21.31 3.16 0.16
CA ALA A 53 21.71 2.50 1.41
C ALA A 53 20.49 2.06 2.23
N LYS A 54 19.49 2.95 2.37
CA LYS A 54 18.22 2.59 3.03
C LYS A 54 17.50 1.43 2.36
N ALA A 55 17.52 1.37 1.03
CA ALA A 55 16.94 0.28 0.27
C ALA A 55 17.62 -1.05 0.65
N THR A 56 18.95 -1.07 0.58
CA THR A 56 19.80 -2.24 0.83
C THR A 56 19.56 -2.85 2.22
N ASP A 57 19.33 -2.02 3.22
CA ASP A 57 19.11 -2.43 4.61
C ASP A 57 17.63 -2.69 4.98
N SER A 58 16.70 -2.53 4.03
CA SER A 58 15.27 -2.66 4.28
C SER A 58 14.81 -4.12 4.25
N ALA A 59 13.77 -4.43 5.04
CA ALA A 59 13.13 -5.75 4.99
C ALA A 59 12.49 -6.03 3.61
N PHE A 60 12.02 -4.99 2.94
CA PHE A 60 11.43 -5.10 1.61
C PHE A 60 12.44 -5.61 0.58
N PHE A 61 13.65 -5.05 0.50
CA PHE A 61 14.66 -5.53 -0.45
C PHE A 61 15.18 -6.93 -0.10
N LYS A 62 15.16 -7.31 1.18
CA LYS A 62 15.42 -8.71 1.58
C LYS A 62 14.33 -9.66 1.06
N GLN A 63 13.06 -9.24 1.05
CA GLN A 63 11.99 -9.99 0.38
C GLN A 63 12.25 -10.09 -1.12
N LEU A 64 12.65 -9.00 -1.79
CA LEU A 64 12.99 -9.04 -3.22
C LEU A 64 14.10 -10.07 -3.50
N ALA A 65 15.15 -10.10 -2.68
CA ALA A 65 16.21 -11.10 -2.82
C ALA A 65 15.72 -12.53 -2.62
N PHE A 66 14.79 -12.76 -1.69
CA PHE A 66 14.16 -14.07 -1.51
C PHE A 66 13.36 -14.49 -2.76
N GLU A 67 12.56 -13.60 -3.33
CA GLU A 67 11.76 -13.89 -4.53
C GLU A 67 12.64 -14.08 -5.78
N ALA A 68 13.74 -13.32 -5.89
CA ALA A 68 14.74 -13.53 -6.93
C ALA A 68 15.37 -14.92 -6.85
N SER A 69 15.70 -15.38 -5.63
CA SER A 69 16.22 -16.73 -5.42
C SER A 69 15.17 -17.80 -5.72
N ARG A 70 13.89 -17.56 -5.40
CA ARG A 70 12.78 -18.47 -5.72
C ARG A 70 12.56 -18.60 -7.23
N ALA A 71 12.67 -17.49 -7.96
CA ALA A 71 12.53 -17.46 -9.42
C ALA A 71 13.79 -17.97 -10.15
N GLY A 72 14.96 -17.92 -9.50
CA GLY A 72 16.25 -18.26 -10.10
C GLY A 72 16.82 -17.19 -11.03
N THR A 73 16.22 -15.99 -11.09
CA THR A 73 16.68 -14.90 -11.97
C THR A 73 16.31 -13.52 -11.41
N LEU A 74 17.13 -12.52 -11.70
CA LEU A 74 16.84 -11.10 -11.44
C LEU A 74 15.84 -10.50 -12.44
N GLU A 75 15.63 -11.16 -13.58
CA GLU A 75 14.79 -10.63 -14.67
C GLU A 75 13.29 -10.57 -14.30
N ILE A 76 12.89 -11.16 -13.17
CA ILE A 76 11.56 -10.93 -12.58
C ILE A 76 11.30 -9.47 -12.22
N PHE A 77 12.34 -8.63 -12.08
CA PHE A 77 12.22 -7.19 -11.81
C PHE A 77 12.21 -6.31 -13.06
N THR A 78 12.09 -6.92 -14.25
CA THR A 78 12.05 -6.18 -15.51
C THR A 78 10.83 -5.25 -15.56
N GLY A 79 11.01 -4.05 -16.12
CA GLY A 79 9.92 -3.09 -16.35
C GLY A 79 9.60 -2.17 -15.18
N HIS A 80 10.36 -2.22 -14.07
CA HIS A 80 10.12 -1.32 -12.95
C HIS A 80 10.50 0.14 -13.22
N THR A 81 9.54 1.04 -13.03
CA THR A 81 9.75 2.47 -12.76
C THR A 81 9.83 2.75 -11.25
N ALA A 82 10.19 3.99 -10.87
CA ALA A 82 10.23 4.39 -9.46
C ALA A 82 8.85 4.28 -8.79
N GLU A 83 7.79 4.60 -9.53
CA GLU A 83 6.40 4.53 -9.10
C GLU A 83 5.95 3.09 -8.93
N SER A 84 6.23 2.21 -9.90
CA SER A 84 5.87 0.80 -9.81
C SER A 84 6.58 0.09 -8.66
N LEU A 85 7.85 0.43 -8.37
CA LEU A 85 8.59 -0.15 -7.26
C LEU A 85 8.07 0.39 -5.92
N ALA A 86 7.67 1.67 -5.87
CA ALA A 86 6.99 2.24 -4.72
C ALA A 86 5.61 1.61 -4.47
N GLU A 87 4.86 1.30 -5.53
CA GLU A 87 3.60 0.56 -5.46
C GLU A 87 3.81 -0.88 -4.99
N LEU A 88 4.87 -1.55 -5.45
CA LEU A 88 5.23 -2.88 -4.98
C LEU A 88 5.54 -2.88 -3.48
N TYR A 89 6.21 -1.85 -2.98
CA TYR A 89 6.42 -1.67 -1.55
C TYR A 89 5.10 -1.48 -0.79
N LYS A 90 4.14 -0.73 -1.35
CA LYS A 90 2.81 -0.56 -0.75
C LYS A 90 2.07 -1.90 -0.66
N LEU A 91 2.15 -2.75 -1.69
CA LEU A 91 1.58 -4.11 -1.66
C LEU A 91 2.25 -4.98 -0.58
N TYR A 92 3.58 -4.93 -0.49
CA TYR A 92 4.31 -5.60 0.57
C TYR A 92 3.86 -5.13 1.97
N ALA A 93 3.71 -3.82 2.16
CA ALA A 93 3.23 -3.24 3.42
C ALA A 93 1.77 -3.64 3.70
N PHE A 94 0.92 -3.71 2.67
CA PHE A 94 -0.46 -4.15 2.79
C PHE A 94 -0.56 -5.62 3.23
N LYS A 95 0.23 -6.51 2.62
CA LYS A 95 0.38 -7.91 3.06
C LYS A 95 0.79 -7.99 4.53
N LEU A 96 1.78 -7.20 4.95
CA LEU A 96 2.19 -7.17 6.36
C LEU A 96 1.05 -6.70 7.26
N LYS A 97 0.31 -5.66 6.88
CA LYS A 97 -0.85 -5.16 7.64
C LYS A 97 -1.94 -6.23 7.76
N ALA A 98 -2.29 -6.91 6.67
CA ALA A 98 -3.29 -7.98 6.65
C ALA A 98 -2.89 -9.14 7.59
N ASN A 99 -1.60 -9.46 7.65
CA ASN A 99 -1.02 -10.45 8.58
C ASN A 99 -0.66 -9.87 9.97
N GLN A 100 -1.19 -8.71 10.32
CA GLN A 100 -0.97 -8.06 11.63
C GLN A 100 0.51 -7.92 11.99
N TYR A 101 1.34 -7.63 10.98
CA TYR A 101 2.80 -7.51 11.06
C TYR A 101 3.51 -8.78 11.58
N GLY A 102 2.96 -9.96 11.29
CA GLY A 102 3.56 -11.26 11.58
C GLY A 102 2.91 -12.02 12.74
N LYS A 103 1.80 -11.53 13.31
CA LYS A 103 1.01 -12.31 14.28
C LYS A 103 0.23 -13.44 13.60
N SER A 104 -0.15 -13.26 12.34
CA SER A 104 -0.73 -14.32 11.51
C SER A 104 0.05 -14.46 10.20
N THR A 105 -0.25 -15.51 9.44
CA THR A 105 0.37 -15.77 8.12
C THR A 105 -0.68 -16.13 7.08
N ASP A 106 -1.87 -15.56 7.20
CA ASP A 106 -3.05 -15.96 6.44
C ASP A 106 -3.03 -15.44 5.01
N TYR A 107 -2.24 -14.42 4.73
CA TYR A 107 -2.15 -13.76 3.43
C TYR A 107 -0.73 -13.78 2.84
N GLU A 108 -0.65 -13.94 1.52
CA GLU A 108 0.61 -13.95 0.77
C GLU A 108 0.50 -13.05 -0.47
N LEU A 109 1.64 -12.71 -1.08
CA LEU A 109 1.66 -12.10 -2.41
C LEU A 109 1.54 -13.23 -3.44
N SER A 110 0.33 -13.38 -3.98
CA SER A 110 -0.02 -14.33 -5.03
C SER A 110 0.33 -13.76 -6.39
N HIS A 111 0.85 -14.60 -7.29
CA HIS A 111 1.15 -14.20 -8.66
C HIS A 111 -0.04 -14.50 -9.58
N ILE A 112 -0.38 -13.57 -10.47
CA ILE A 112 -1.39 -13.78 -11.51
C ILE A 112 -0.84 -14.73 -12.58
N CYS A 113 0.34 -14.41 -13.13
CA CYS A 113 1.16 -15.34 -13.89
C CYS A 113 2.25 -15.92 -12.99
N ALA A 114 2.27 -17.25 -12.82
CA ALA A 114 3.12 -17.93 -11.85
C ALA A 114 4.62 -17.67 -12.07
N VAL A 115 5.35 -17.53 -10.96
CA VAL A 115 6.81 -17.36 -10.99
C VAL A 115 7.55 -18.62 -11.51
N GLN A 116 6.95 -19.80 -11.34
CA GLN A 116 7.49 -21.09 -11.81
C GLN A 116 6.57 -21.71 -12.87
N GLY A 117 6.12 -20.92 -13.84
CA GLY A 117 5.42 -21.43 -15.02
C GLY A 117 6.35 -22.26 -15.92
N GLU A 118 5.80 -23.14 -16.75
CA GLU A 118 6.57 -24.01 -17.65
C GLU A 118 7.34 -23.17 -18.69
N ASP A 119 6.61 -22.43 -19.53
CA ASP A 119 7.17 -21.64 -20.64
C ASP A 119 7.53 -20.19 -20.27
N ALA A 120 6.99 -19.69 -19.17
CA ALA A 120 7.12 -18.30 -18.76
C ALA A 120 7.42 -18.16 -17.26
N VAL A 121 8.08 -17.06 -16.91
CA VAL A 121 8.35 -16.65 -15.53
C VAL A 121 7.55 -15.38 -15.26
N GLY A 122 6.62 -15.46 -14.32
CA GLY A 122 5.88 -14.30 -13.82
C GLY A 122 6.81 -13.24 -13.24
N LEU A 123 6.57 -11.98 -13.60
CA LEU A 123 7.34 -10.85 -13.08
C LEU A 123 6.88 -10.52 -11.66
N TYR A 124 7.82 -10.08 -10.82
CA TYR A 124 7.54 -9.64 -9.46
C TYR A 124 7.15 -8.15 -9.45
N HIS A 125 6.03 -7.86 -10.11
CA HIS A 125 5.55 -6.52 -10.41
C HIS A 125 4.13 -6.31 -9.84
N PRO A 126 3.72 -5.10 -9.41
CA PRO A 126 2.37 -4.85 -8.86
C PRO A 126 1.22 -5.30 -9.75
N LEU A 127 1.44 -5.29 -11.07
CA LEU A 127 0.45 -5.72 -12.07
C LEU A 127 0.33 -7.23 -12.21
N ASN A 128 1.28 -7.99 -11.68
CA ASN A 128 1.28 -9.44 -11.67
C ASN A 128 1.07 -10.01 -10.28
N LEU A 129 0.86 -9.17 -9.27
CA LEU A 129 0.74 -9.59 -7.87
C LEU A 129 -0.61 -9.18 -7.29
N VAL A 130 -1.11 -10.00 -6.37
CA VAL A 130 -2.33 -9.78 -5.58
C VAL A 130 -2.04 -10.19 -4.14
N VAL A 131 -2.48 -9.43 -3.14
CA VAL A 131 -2.50 -9.94 -1.76
C VAL A 131 -3.72 -10.86 -1.60
N ALA A 132 -3.48 -12.15 -1.37
CA ALA A 132 -4.55 -13.15 -1.37
C ALA A 132 -4.43 -14.12 -0.19
N PRO A 133 -5.53 -14.81 0.20
CA PRO A 133 -5.47 -15.88 1.18
C PRO A 133 -4.46 -16.96 0.77
N LYS A 134 -3.60 -17.32 1.70
CA LYS A 134 -2.52 -18.30 1.54
C LYS A 134 -3.02 -19.67 1.13
N ALA A 135 -4.16 -20.11 1.68
CA ALA A 135 -4.76 -21.39 1.33
C ALA A 135 -5.12 -21.44 -0.16
N LEU A 136 -5.79 -20.40 -0.68
CA LEU A 136 -6.17 -20.31 -2.09
C LEU A 136 -4.96 -20.19 -3.01
N ASN A 137 -3.98 -19.34 -2.66
CA ASN A 137 -2.74 -19.21 -3.43
C ASN A 137 -2.01 -20.56 -3.56
N ARG A 138 -1.91 -21.32 -2.48
CA ARG A 138 -1.27 -22.64 -2.48
C ARG A 138 -2.05 -23.68 -3.27
N ALA A 139 -3.38 -23.65 -3.18
CA ALA A 139 -4.25 -24.54 -3.96
C ALA A 139 -4.19 -24.23 -5.45
N HIS A 140 -4.09 -22.94 -5.81
CA HIS A 140 -3.95 -22.50 -7.20
C HIS A 140 -2.59 -22.93 -7.82
N GLY A 141 -1.53 -22.93 -7.01
CA GLY A 141 -0.22 -23.44 -7.41
C GLY A 141 0.37 -22.66 -8.59
N ASN A 142 0.65 -23.36 -9.69
CA ASN A 142 1.21 -22.77 -10.92
C ASN A 142 0.17 -22.63 -12.04
N GLN A 143 -1.13 -22.74 -11.72
CA GLN A 143 -2.18 -22.48 -12.69
C GLN A 143 -2.12 -21.03 -13.18
N HIS A 144 -2.56 -20.81 -14.42
CA HIS A 144 -2.51 -19.51 -15.07
C HIS A 144 -3.70 -19.35 -16.01
N PHE A 145 -4.47 -18.28 -15.83
CA PHE A 145 -5.65 -17.99 -16.66
C PHE A 145 -5.35 -17.03 -17.83
N GLY A 146 -4.08 -16.89 -18.24
CA GLY A 146 -3.70 -16.08 -19.40
C GLY A 146 -3.49 -14.58 -19.13
N HIS A 147 -3.57 -14.12 -17.88
CA HIS A 147 -3.33 -12.71 -17.50
C HIS A 147 -2.04 -12.54 -16.67
N GLY A 148 -1.64 -11.29 -16.42
CA GLY A 148 -0.46 -10.98 -15.61
C GLY A 148 0.81 -10.80 -16.44
N LEU A 149 1.81 -10.19 -15.83
CA LEU A 149 3.08 -9.89 -16.52
C LEU A 149 4.05 -11.06 -16.38
N SER A 150 4.65 -11.46 -17.49
CA SER A 150 5.64 -12.53 -17.53
C SER A 150 6.73 -12.26 -18.56
N ILE A 151 7.78 -13.06 -18.49
CA ILE A 151 8.84 -13.13 -19.50
C ILE A 151 9.00 -14.59 -19.94
N ALA A 152 9.21 -14.81 -21.24
CA ALA A 152 9.44 -16.16 -21.76
C ALA A 152 10.72 -16.75 -21.16
N ARG A 153 10.66 -17.99 -20.67
CA ARG A 153 11.78 -18.66 -19.99
C ARG A 153 13.00 -18.80 -20.89
N GLY A 154 12.79 -19.09 -22.18
CA GLY A 154 13.85 -19.17 -23.19
C GLY A 154 14.54 -17.84 -23.50
N SER A 155 13.97 -16.70 -23.09
CA SER A 155 14.56 -15.37 -23.29
C SER A 155 15.43 -14.89 -22.11
N LEU A 156 15.48 -15.68 -21.03
CA LEU A 156 16.25 -15.34 -19.83
C LEU A 156 17.75 -15.38 -20.11
N LYS A 157 18.47 -14.41 -19.54
CA LYS A 157 19.91 -14.23 -19.73
C LYS A 157 20.66 -14.82 -18.56
N SER A 158 21.58 -15.74 -18.83
CA SER A 158 22.41 -16.43 -17.82
C SER A 158 23.15 -15.46 -16.86
N ARG A 159 23.58 -14.28 -17.32
CA ARG A 159 24.21 -13.26 -16.45
C ARG A 159 23.32 -12.76 -15.29
N HIS A 160 22.00 -12.94 -15.42
CA HIS A 160 21.01 -12.53 -14.42
C HIS A 160 20.50 -13.69 -13.56
N THR A 161 21.05 -14.90 -13.75
CA THR A 161 20.73 -16.06 -12.92
C THR A 161 21.08 -15.82 -11.45
N VAL A 162 20.25 -16.34 -10.58
CA VAL A 162 20.41 -16.33 -9.12
C VAL A 162 20.44 -17.77 -8.64
N GLU A 163 21.58 -18.19 -8.11
CA GLU A 163 21.75 -19.54 -7.59
C GLU A 163 20.97 -19.74 -6.29
N LYS A 164 20.55 -20.98 -6.06
CA LYS A 164 19.90 -21.37 -4.80
C LYS A 164 20.91 -21.25 -3.66
N GLY A 165 20.56 -20.48 -2.63
CA GLY A 165 21.46 -20.23 -1.50
C GLY A 165 22.45 -19.08 -1.70
N ALA A 166 22.32 -18.32 -2.80
CA ALA A 166 23.12 -17.11 -3.01
C ALA A 166 23.03 -16.15 -1.81
N ASN A 167 24.15 -15.51 -1.48
CA ASN A 167 24.22 -14.56 -0.36
C ASN A 167 23.19 -13.45 -0.55
N GLN A 168 22.28 -13.30 0.42
CA GLN A 168 21.18 -12.33 0.35
C GLN A 168 21.68 -10.89 0.15
N LYS A 169 22.79 -10.50 0.81
CA LYS A 169 23.34 -9.15 0.70
C LYS A 169 23.83 -8.85 -0.72
N ASP A 170 24.50 -9.82 -1.33
CA ASP A 170 25.02 -9.68 -2.69
C ASP A 170 23.88 -9.70 -3.71
N THR A 171 22.86 -10.54 -3.51
CA THR A 171 21.65 -10.54 -4.32
C THR A 171 20.93 -9.19 -4.26
N VAL A 172 20.81 -8.56 -3.08
CA VAL A 172 20.23 -7.21 -2.97
C VAL A 172 21.06 -6.18 -3.75
N ALA A 173 22.39 -6.23 -3.66
CA ALA A 173 23.25 -5.33 -4.41
C ALA A 173 23.05 -5.51 -5.94
N ARG A 174 22.96 -6.77 -6.41
CA ARG A 174 22.66 -7.08 -7.81
C ARG A 174 21.27 -6.59 -8.25
N ILE A 175 20.25 -6.70 -7.39
CA ILE A 175 18.90 -6.17 -7.65
C ILE A 175 18.95 -4.65 -7.84
N VAL A 176 19.65 -3.92 -6.96
CA VAL A 176 19.78 -2.46 -7.08
C VAL A 176 20.49 -2.07 -8.37
N GLN A 177 21.52 -2.82 -8.77
CA GLN A 177 22.21 -2.58 -10.05
C GLN A 177 21.31 -2.92 -11.25
N PHE A 178 20.54 -4.01 -11.17
CA PHE A 178 19.64 -4.45 -12.24
C PHE A 178 18.50 -3.45 -12.48
N ILE A 179 17.81 -3.03 -11.42
CA ILE A 179 16.73 -2.02 -11.50
C ILE A 179 17.30 -0.64 -11.82
N GLY A 180 18.49 -0.33 -11.29
CA GLY A 180 19.15 0.95 -11.43
C GLY A 180 19.08 1.78 -10.13
N PRO A 181 20.23 2.30 -9.65
CA PRO A 181 20.31 2.99 -8.35
C PRO A 181 19.49 4.29 -8.29
N ASP A 182 19.31 4.97 -9.43
CA ASP A 182 18.51 6.19 -9.52
C ASP A 182 17.02 5.90 -9.34
N ILE A 183 16.51 4.84 -9.99
CA ILE A 183 15.12 4.38 -9.85
C ILE A 183 14.86 3.94 -8.41
N VAL A 184 15.77 3.14 -7.83
CA VAL A 184 15.68 2.69 -6.44
C VAL A 184 15.67 3.88 -5.47
N ALA A 185 16.57 4.85 -5.64
CA ALA A 185 16.62 6.03 -4.77
C ALA A 185 15.32 6.85 -4.81
N GLN A 186 14.73 6.99 -5.99
CA GLN A 186 13.45 7.68 -6.17
C GLN A 186 12.30 6.90 -5.53
N ALA A 187 12.22 5.58 -5.76
CA ALA A 187 11.20 4.72 -5.16
C ALA A 187 11.25 4.74 -3.62
N VAL A 188 12.46 4.64 -3.03
CA VAL A 188 12.67 4.73 -1.58
C VAL A 188 12.17 6.07 -1.03
N LYS A 189 12.38 7.17 -1.76
CA LYS A 189 11.87 8.48 -1.39
C LYS A 189 10.35 8.54 -1.48
N LEU A 190 9.76 8.08 -2.58
CA LEU A 190 8.32 8.10 -2.85
C LEU A 190 7.53 7.26 -1.83
N ALA A 191 8.00 6.04 -1.55
CA ALA A 191 7.35 5.11 -0.63
C ALA A 191 7.76 5.28 0.84
N GLY A 192 8.74 6.14 1.13
CA GLY A 192 9.24 6.35 2.49
C GLY A 192 9.90 5.09 3.07
N ILE A 193 10.58 4.29 2.25
CA ILE A 193 11.19 3.01 2.66
C ILE A 193 12.26 3.27 3.72
N LYS A 194 12.18 2.52 4.82
CA LYS A 194 13.10 2.61 5.96
C LYS A 194 14.00 1.38 6.04
N PRO A 195 15.23 1.52 6.55
CA PRO A 195 16.03 0.37 6.95
C PRO A 195 15.28 -0.47 7.98
N SER A 196 15.60 -1.76 8.06
CA SER A 196 15.02 -2.64 9.06
C SER A 196 15.34 -2.17 10.48
N VAL A 197 14.41 -2.38 11.42
CA VAL A 197 14.58 -2.03 12.83
C VAL A 197 15.81 -2.71 13.43
N ARG A 198 16.11 -3.95 13.00
CA ARG A 198 17.34 -4.65 13.37
C ARG A 198 18.57 -3.84 12.95
N ASN A 199 18.69 -3.48 11.68
CA ASN A 199 19.87 -2.77 11.18
C ASN A 199 20.01 -1.39 11.85
N THR A 200 18.92 -0.63 12.02
CA THR A 200 18.99 0.66 12.72
C THR A 200 19.41 0.52 14.19
N THR A 201 18.97 -0.54 14.86
CA THR A 201 19.36 -0.83 16.25
C THR A 201 20.81 -1.27 16.34
N LEU A 202 21.28 -2.14 15.43
CA LEU A 202 22.68 -2.57 15.36
C LEU A 202 23.63 -1.42 15.09
N THR A 203 23.32 -0.53 14.12
CA THR A 203 24.14 0.65 13.86
C THR A 203 24.22 1.54 15.09
N TRP A 204 23.08 1.81 15.74
CA TRP A 204 23.06 2.60 16.97
C TRP A 204 23.90 1.97 18.08
N LEU A 205 23.77 0.66 18.30
CA LEU A 205 24.54 -0.07 19.32
C LEU A 205 26.04 -0.01 19.03
N ARG A 206 26.46 -0.22 17.79
CA ARG A 206 27.88 -0.10 17.40
C ARG A 206 28.44 1.32 17.62
N ASP A 207 27.61 2.35 17.45
CA ASP A 207 28.02 3.74 17.65
C ASP A 207 28.10 4.13 19.15
N HIS A 208 27.44 3.40 20.06
CA HIS A 208 27.31 3.76 21.48
C HIS A 208 27.98 2.76 22.44
N LEU A 209 28.30 1.56 21.98
CA LEU A 209 29.09 0.59 22.74
C LEU A 209 30.58 0.96 22.68
N VAL A 210 31.22 0.91 23.85
CA VAL A 210 32.61 1.34 24.02
C VAL A 210 33.50 0.11 24.26
N PRO A 211 34.41 -0.26 23.35
CA PRO A 211 35.21 -1.49 23.45
C PRO A 211 36.15 -1.59 24.67
N SER A 212 36.40 -0.47 25.35
CA SER A 212 37.21 -0.42 26.57
C SER A 212 36.43 -0.79 27.83
N VAL A 213 35.09 -0.83 27.78
CA VAL A 213 34.26 -1.31 28.89
C VAL A 213 34.06 -2.83 28.73
N PRO A 214 34.46 -3.66 29.70
CA PRO A 214 34.39 -5.13 29.58
C PRO A 214 32.98 -5.64 29.22
N GLU A 215 31.94 -5.16 29.92
CA GLU A 215 30.54 -5.53 29.65
C GLU A 215 30.11 -5.17 28.22
N HIS A 216 30.59 -4.04 27.67
CA HIS A 216 30.30 -3.64 26.29
C HIS A 216 31.04 -4.49 25.26
N ARG A 217 32.24 -4.97 25.59
CA ARG A 217 33.00 -5.88 24.71
C ARG A 217 32.26 -7.19 24.53
N ASP A 218 31.77 -7.78 25.62
CA ASP A 218 31.00 -9.03 25.57
C ASP A 218 29.73 -8.86 24.72
N TRP A 219 29.07 -7.71 24.81
CA TRP A 219 27.91 -7.38 23.96
C TRP A 219 28.28 -7.17 22.50
N LEU A 220 29.41 -6.54 22.21
CA LEU A 220 29.90 -6.34 20.84
C LEU A 220 30.21 -7.67 20.17
N ASP A 221 30.84 -8.61 20.88
CA ASP A 221 31.19 -9.93 20.36
C ASP A 221 29.95 -10.78 20.03
N GLY A 222 28.88 -10.63 20.81
CA GLY A 222 27.60 -11.32 20.59
C GLY A 222 26.63 -10.59 19.64
N LEU A 223 26.90 -9.34 19.26
CA LEU A 223 25.90 -8.41 18.74
C LEU A 223 25.19 -8.89 17.47
N ASP A 224 25.94 -9.50 16.55
CA ASP A 224 25.40 -9.96 15.27
C ASP A 224 24.52 -11.22 15.38
N THR A 225 24.68 -11.97 16.47
CA THR A 225 23.91 -13.20 16.75
C THR A 225 22.62 -12.94 17.53
N MET A 226 22.53 -11.82 18.27
CA MET A 226 21.35 -11.46 19.06
C MET A 226 20.10 -11.30 18.20
N GLN A 227 18.93 -11.69 18.71
CA GLN A 227 17.64 -11.46 18.06
C GLN A 227 17.14 -10.02 18.22
N THR A 228 16.23 -9.57 17.35
CA THR A 228 15.72 -8.17 17.36
C THR A 228 15.14 -7.73 18.71
N PRO A 229 14.38 -8.55 19.47
CA PRO A 229 13.92 -8.18 20.81
C PRO A 229 15.07 -7.95 21.80
N ALA A 230 16.09 -8.83 21.80
CA ALA A 230 17.27 -8.68 22.64
C ALA A 230 18.06 -7.42 22.31
N LEU A 231 18.24 -7.11 21.02
CA LEU A 231 18.87 -5.87 20.56
C LEU A 231 18.10 -4.62 21.02
N LYS A 232 16.76 -4.67 20.98
CA LYS A 232 15.92 -3.56 21.49
C LYS A 232 16.04 -3.41 23.00
N ALA A 233 16.05 -4.51 23.75
CA ALA A 233 16.22 -4.49 25.20
C ALA A 233 17.60 -3.95 25.60
N LEU A 234 18.67 -4.38 24.91
CA LEU A 234 20.02 -3.86 25.12
C LEU A 234 20.09 -2.35 24.84
N ARG A 235 19.49 -1.89 23.74
CA ARG A 235 19.39 -0.46 23.44
C ARG A 235 18.60 0.29 24.51
N ALA A 236 17.48 -0.24 24.98
CA ALA A 236 16.69 0.39 26.04
C ALA A 236 17.47 0.48 27.37
N LYS A 237 18.23 -0.57 27.72
CA LYS A 237 19.15 -0.59 28.88
C LYS A 237 20.17 0.55 28.79
N LEU A 238 20.80 0.75 27.63
CA LEU A 238 21.77 1.83 27.41
C LEU A 238 21.13 3.23 27.40
N GLU A 239 19.90 3.35 26.92
CA GLU A 239 19.14 4.60 26.94
C GLU A 239 18.51 4.91 28.32
N GLY A 240 18.66 4.03 29.32
CA GLY A 240 18.06 4.18 30.65
C GLY A 240 16.53 4.12 30.65
N LYS A 241 15.93 3.48 29.64
CA LYS A 241 14.48 3.39 29.47
C LYS A 241 13.98 2.02 29.93
N GLU A 242 12.88 2.01 30.69
CA GLU A 242 12.13 0.78 30.90
C GLU A 242 11.56 0.26 29.58
N VAL A 243 11.63 -1.06 29.38
CA VAL A 243 11.06 -1.73 28.21
C VAL A 243 9.54 -1.76 28.37
N SER A 244 8.87 -0.66 28.06
CA SER A 244 7.40 -0.66 28.06
C SER A 244 6.89 -1.52 26.91
N GLY A 245 6.01 -2.47 27.23
CA GLY A 245 5.38 -3.39 26.29
C GLY A 245 4.35 -2.67 25.41
N PHE A 246 4.80 -1.81 24.49
CA PHE A 246 3.90 -1.17 23.54
C PHE A 246 3.28 -2.22 22.61
N THR A 247 1.99 -2.48 22.78
CA THR A 247 1.23 -3.39 21.92
C THR A 247 0.52 -2.58 20.84
N ILE A 248 0.88 -2.83 19.58
CA ILE A 248 0.15 -2.27 18.44
C ILE A 248 -1.23 -2.93 18.41
N LYS A 249 -2.30 -2.12 18.56
CA LYS A 249 -3.66 -2.55 18.25
C LYS A 249 -3.73 -2.86 16.75
N THR A 250 -3.85 -4.14 16.42
CA THR A 250 -3.94 -4.61 15.03
C THR A 250 -5.38 -5.00 14.73
N THR A 251 -5.94 -4.46 13.66
CA THR A 251 -7.24 -4.88 13.14
C THR A 251 -7.09 -6.21 12.39
N ILE A 252 -8.01 -7.14 12.61
CA ILE A 252 -8.08 -8.38 11.82
C ILE A 252 -8.66 -8.02 10.45
N SER A 253 -7.92 -8.31 9.37
CA SER A 253 -8.43 -8.15 8.01
C SER A 253 -9.13 -9.44 7.58
N THR A 254 -10.39 -9.34 7.15
CA THR A 254 -11.11 -10.49 6.59
C THR A 254 -10.69 -10.73 5.13
N PRO A 255 -10.87 -11.95 4.59
CA PRO A 255 -10.58 -12.22 3.18
C PRO A 255 -11.33 -11.27 2.24
N PHE A 256 -12.58 -10.94 2.59
CA PHE A 256 -13.39 -9.95 1.87
C PHE A 256 -12.72 -8.56 1.83
N ASP A 257 -12.24 -8.06 2.97
CA ASP A 257 -11.56 -6.75 3.03
C ASP A 257 -10.30 -6.70 2.16
N VAL A 258 -9.54 -7.79 2.17
CA VAL A 258 -8.29 -7.90 1.41
C VAL A 258 -8.59 -7.97 -0.09
N LEU A 259 -9.44 -8.89 -0.52
CA LEU A 259 -9.76 -9.06 -1.94
C LEU A 259 -10.51 -7.86 -2.52
N SER A 260 -11.36 -7.17 -1.74
CA SER A 260 -12.04 -5.95 -2.20
C SER A 260 -11.06 -4.82 -2.50
N GLN A 261 -10.03 -4.63 -1.66
CA GLN A 261 -8.97 -3.64 -1.91
C GLN A 261 -8.13 -4.01 -3.13
N GLU A 262 -7.86 -5.30 -3.34
CA GLU A 262 -7.15 -5.76 -4.54
C GLU A 262 -7.99 -5.62 -5.81
N LEU A 263 -9.31 -5.86 -5.74
CA LEU A 263 -10.24 -5.58 -6.84
C LEU A 263 -10.24 -4.10 -7.19
N GLU A 264 -10.35 -3.21 -6.20
CA GLU A 264 -10.31 -1.76 -6.42
C GLU A 264 -8.99 -1.33 -7.09
N ARG A 265 -7.86 -1.88 -6.63
CA ARG A 265 -6.56 -1.59 -7.20
C ARG A 265 -6.41 -2.07 -8.64
N HIS A 266 -6.85 -3.30 -8.93
CA HIS A 266 -6.73 -3.87 -10.27
C HIS A 266 -7.76 -3.31 -11.25
N ALA A 267 -8.97 -2.94 -10.81
CA ALA A 267 -9.99 -2.32 -11.65
C ALA A 267 -9.54 -1.01 -12.31
N GLN A 268 -8.59 -0.29 -11.70
CA GLN A 268 -7.98 0.91 -12.31
C GLN A 268 -7.25 0.63 -13.63
N ARG A 269 -6.90 -0.63 -13.91
CA ARG A 269 -6.10 -1.03 -15.08
C ARG A 269 -6.70 -2.21 -15.85
N ARG A 270 -7.61 -2.95 -15.21
CA ARG A 270 -8.40 -4.06 -15.75
C ARG A 270 -9.87 -3.66 -15.68
N PRO A 271 -10.37 -2.87 -16.64
CA PRO A 271 -11.71 -2.29 -16.57
C PRO A 271 -12.81 -3.35 -16.50
N GLU A 272 -12.56 -4.57 -17.00
CA GLU A 272 -13.47 -5.70 -16.85
C GLU A 272 -13.78 -6.03 -15.39
N LEU A 273 -12.84 -5.79 -14.46
CA LEU A 273 -13.04 -6.02 -13.03
C LEU A 273 -13.97 -5.00 -12.37
N THR A 274 -14.27 -3.88 -13.06
CA THR A 274 -15.16 -2.85 -12.53
C THR A 274 -16.57 -3.39 -12.32
N GLU A 275 -17.03 -4.33 -13.14
CA GLU A 275 -18.33 -4.98 -12.95
C GLU A 275 -18.38 -5.74 -11.62
N VAL A 276 -17.34 -6.53 -11.34
CA VAL A 276 -17.21 -7.30 -10.10
C VAL A 276 -17.09 -6.37 -8.89
N LEU A 277 -16.29 -5.32 -9.01
CA LEU A 277 -16.12 -4.30 -7.98
C LEU A 277 -17.44 -3.57 -7.70
N ASP A 278 -18.21 -3.21 -8.72
CA ASP A 278 -19.48 -2.50 -8.57
C ASP A 278 -20.54 -3.36 -7.90
N VAL A 279 -20.60 -4.65 -8.25
CA VAL A 279 -21.47 -5.61 -7.58
C VAL A 279 -21.12 -5.71 -6.09
N ILE A 280 -19.85 -5.94 -5.78
CA ILE A 280 -19.40 -6.16 -4.40
C ILE A 280 -19.44 -4.89 -3.54
N CYS A 281 -18.91 -3.78 -4.05
CA CYS A 281 -18.72 -2.55 -3.29
C CYS A 281 -19.87 -1.56 -3.39
N LYS A 282 -20.61 -1.48 -4.51
CA LYS A 282 -21.70 -0.51 -4.66
C LYS A 282 -23.07 -1.08 -4.33
N ARG A 283 -23.32 -2.37 -4.58
CA ARG A 283 -24.63 -2.99 -4.28
C ARG A 283 -24.69 -3.58 -2.88
N VAL A 284 -23.66 -4.33 -2.47
CA VAL A 284 -23.73 -5.12 -1.23
C VAL A 284 -23.24 -4.37 0.02
N ARG A 285 -22.14 -3.61 -0.06
CA ARG A 285 -21.60 -2.88 1.10
C ARG A 285 -22.58 -1.86 1.72
N PRO A 286 -23.29 -1.01 0.95
CA PRO A 286 -24.25 -0.08 1.54
C PRO A 286 -25.41 -0.78 2.24
N PHE A 287 -25.92 -1.88 1.66
CA PHE A 287 -27.02 -2.64 2.22
C PHE A 287 -26.64 -3.33 3.54
N THR A 288 -25.46 -3.94 3.60
CA THR A 288 -24.96 -4.61 4.81
C THR A 288 -24.62 -3.63 5.94
N ALA A 289 -24.11 -2.44 5.60
CA ALA A 289 -23.89 -1.36 6.57
C ALA A 289 -25.21 -0.87 7.21
N LEU A 290 -26.29 -0.76 6.44
CA LEU A 290 -27.62 -0.39 6.94
C LEU A 290 -28.18 -1.43 7.92
N HIS A 291 -27.84 -2.71 7.76
CA HIS A 291 -28.35 -3.81 8.57
C HIS A 291 -27.33 -4.31 9.61
N MET A 292 -26.29 -3.51 9.92
CA MET A 292 -25.21 -3.81 10.88
C MET A 292 -24.55 -5.19 10.71
N SER A 293 -24.66 -5.78 9.53
CA SER A 293 -24.18 -7.12 9.23
C SER A 293 -22.81 -7.02 8.56
N ARG A 294 -21.86 -7.87 8.96
CA ARG A 294 -20.58 -7.95 8.25
C ARG A 294 -20.78 -8.73 6.96
N THR A 295 -20.38 -8.16 5.82
CA THR A 295 -20.30 -8.92 4.57
C THR A 295 -19.23 -9.98 4.71
N THR A 296 -19.60 -11.24 4.49
CA THR A 296 -18.66 -12.37 4.47
C THR A 296 -18.85 -13.16 3.18
N LEU A 297 -17.72 -13.51 2.56
CA LEU A 297 -17.71 -14.43 1.42
C LEU A 297 -17.77 -15.86 1.95
N ASN A 298 -18.63 -16.68 1.37
CA ASN A 298 -18.52 -18.13 1.51
C ASN A 298 -17.32 -18.67 0.69
N GLU A 299 -17.05 -19.97 0.75
CA GLU A 299 -15.89 -20.57 0.08
C GLU A 299 -15.94 -20.41 -1.45
N GLU A 300 -17.12 -20.60 -2.05
CA GLU A 300 -17.32 -20.51 -3.50
C GLU A 300 -17.15 -19.08 -4.02
N GLU A 301 -17.75 -18.10 -3.35
CA GLU A 301 -17.61 -16.68 -3.69
C GLU A 301 -16.17 -16.21 -3.50
N LEU A 302 -15.50 -16.69 -2.45
CA LEU A 302 -14.10 -16.39 -2.19
C LEU A 302 -13.21 -16.92 -3.31
N GLN A 303 -13.42 -18.16 -3.75
CA GLN A 303 -12.72 -18.76 -4.87
C GLN A 303 -13.00 -18.00 -6.18
N ALA A 304 -14.26 -17.64 -6.44
CA ALA A 304 -14.66 -16.91 -7.64
C ALA A 304 -13.97 -15.53 -7.75
N VAL A 305 -13.95 -14.76 -6.65
CA VAL A 305 -13.24 -13.47 -6.61
C VAL A 305 -11.74 -13.66 -6.76
N PHE A 306 -11.17 -14.67 -6.10
CA PHE A 306 -9.76 -15.01 -6.25
C PHE A 306 -9.42 -15.33 -7.71
N ASP A 307 -10.17 -16.22 -8.36
CA ASP A 307 -9.92 -16.65 -9.73
C ASP A 307 -9.94 -15.49 -10.72
N VAL A 308 -10.91 -14.58 -10.60
CA VAL A 308 -11.03 -13.42 -11.49
C VAL A 308 -9.88 -12.42 -11.29
N LEU A 309 -9.44 -12.21 -10.05
CA LEU A 309 -8.22 -11.45 -9.78
C LEU A 309 -7.00 -12.11 -10.43
N HIS A 310 -6.99 -13.44 -10.58
CA HIS A 310 -5.94 -14.22 -11.26
C HIS A 310 -6.15 -14.38 -12.77
N GLY A 311 -7.18 -13.72 -13.34
CA GLY A 311 -7.37 -13.66 -14.79
C GLY A 311 -8.49 -14.53 -15.33
N LYS A 312 -9.24 -15.24 -14.49
CA LYS A 312 -10.45 -15.92 -14.98
C LYS A 312 -11.44 -14.88 -15.52
N SER A 313 -12.17 -15.24 -16.55
CA SER A 313 -13.16 -14.35 -17.16
C SER A 313 -14.25 -13.97 -16.15
N VAL A 314 -14.67 -12.70 -16.17
CA VAL A 314 -15.79 -12.20 -15.34
C VAL A 314 -17.09 -12.95 -15.65
N GLU A 315 -17.30 -13.32 -16.92
CA GLU A 315 -18.45 -14.11 -17.35
C GLU A 315 -18.52 -15.47 -16.64
N ALA A 316 -17.37 -16.08 -16.36
CA ALA A 316 -17.30 -17.39 -15.73
C ALA A 316 -17.73 -17.38 -14.25
N ILE A 317 -17.75 -16.21 -13.60
CA ILE A 317 -18.18 -16.07 -12.19
C ILE A 317 -19.52 -15.35 -12.04
N ARG A 318 -20.14 -14.92 -13.15
CA ARG A 318 -21.42 -14.21 -13.14
C ARG A 318 -22.51 -14.94 -12.34
N PRO A 319 -22.67 -16.29 -12.42
CA PRO A 319 -23.66 -17.01 -11.60
C PRO A 319 -23.41 -16.85 -10.09
N VAL A 320 -22.14 -16.97 -9.66
CA VAL A 320 -21.74 -16.84 -8.25
C VAL A 320 -21.98 -15.41 -7.75
N LEU A 321 -21.71 -14.40 -8.59
CA LEU A 321 -21.99 -13.01 -8.25
C LEU A 321 -23.49 -12.73 -8.12
N THR A 322 -24.34 -13.33 -8.98
CA THR A 322 -25.79 -13.19 -8.88
C THR A 322 -26.29 -13.76 -7.56
N GLU A 323 -25.86 -14.97 -7.19
CA GLU A 323 -26.23 -15.59 -5.91
C GLU A 323 -25.73 -14.76 -4.71
N PHE A 324 -24.49 -14.26 -4.77
CA PHE A 324 -23.93 -13.37 -3.74
C PHE A 324 -24.79 -12.11 -3.54
N VAL A 325 -25.24 -11.48 -4.62
CA VAL A 325 -26.14 -10.32 -4.55
C VAL A 325 -27.46 -10.73 -3.90
N GLU A 326 -28.09 -11.78 -4.42
CA GLU A 326 -29.37 -12.26 -3.90
C GLU A 326 -29.32 -12.52 -2.39
N ARG A 327 -28.27 -13.19 -1.92
CA ARG A 327 -28.05 -13.53 -0.51
C ARG A 327 -27.86 -12.31 0.40
N HIS A 328 -27.28 -11.23 -0.11
CA HIS A 328 -26.97 -10.05 0.70
C HIS A 328 -27.89 -8.85 0.48
N THR A 329 -28.76 -8.86 -0.55
CA THR A 329 -29.71 -7.78 -0.81
C THR A 329 -31.17 -8.22 -0.67
N SER A 330 -31.45 -9.49 -0.39
CA SER A 330 -32.81 -9.92 -0.04
C SER A 330 -33.15 -9.51 1.40
N ALA A 331 -34.29 -8.83 1.58
CA ALA A 331 -34.87 -8.68 2.91
C ALA A 331 -35.30 -10.07 3.43
N MET A 332 -34.92 -10.39 4.66
CA MET A 332 -35.28 -11.63 5.34
C MET A 332 -36.31 -11.30 6.42
N ASP A 333 -37.42 -12.04 6.47
CA ASP A 333 -38.41 -12.01 7.55
C ASP A 333 -38.48 -13.41 8.16
N ASN A 334 -38.27 -13.53 9.48
CA ASN A 334 -38.25 -14.81 10.21
C ASN A 334 -37.41 -15.94 9.59
N GLY A 335 -36.29 -15.61 8.94
CA GLY A 335 -35.39 -16.58 8.30
C GLY A 335 -35.86 -17.06 6.93
N GLU A 336 -37.00 -16.57 6.46
CA GLU A 336 -37.50 -16.80 5.10
C GLU A 336 -37.28 -15.57 4.21
N ARG A 337 -36.98 -15.83 2.94
CA ARG A 337 -36.73 -14.79 1.95
C ARG A 337 -38.04 -14.08 1.62
N ILE A 338 -38.12 -12.77 1.86
CA ILE A 338 -39.28 -11.98 1.43
C ILE A 338 -39.26 -11.91 -0.09
N SER A 339 -40.22 -12.57 -0.75
CA SER A 339 -40.42 -12.43 -2.19
C SER A 339 -40.62 -10.95 -2.53
N PRO A 340 -40.04 -10.41 -3.62
CA PRO A 340 -40.29 -9.03 -4.02
C PRO A 340 -41.81 -8.80 -4.10
N TYR A 341 -42.32 -7.90 -3.26
CA TYR A 341 -43.75 -7.59 -3.24
C TYR A 341 -44.17 -7.12 -4.64
N LYS A 342 -45.26 -7.69 -5.17
CA LYS A 342 -45.90 -7.13 -6.37
C LYS A 342 -46.19 -5.65 -6.09
N PRO A 343 -45.81 -4.71 -6.99
CA PRO A 343 -46.11 -3.30 -6.80
C PRO A 343 -47.60 -3.14 -6.52
N ILE A 344 -47.95 -2.41 -5.46
CA ILE A 344 -49.34 -2.06 -5.18
C ILE A 344 -49.77 -1.12 -6.29
N VAL A 345 -50.49 -1.66 -7.28
CA VAL A 345 -51.14 -0.85 -8.31
C VAL A 345 -52.34 -0.19 -7.65
N PHE A 346 -52.17 1.06 -7.22
CA PHE A 346 -53.30 1.90 -6.82
C PHE A 346 -54.13 2.18 -8.07
N LYS A 347 -55.21 1.39 -8.26
CA LYS A 347 -56.26 1.74 -9.22
C LYS A 347 -57.04 2.90 -8.63
N ALA A 348 -56.55 4.12 -8.85
CA ALA A 348 -57.32 5.32 -8.58
C ALA A 348 -58.58 5.29 -9.46
N LYS A 349 -59.74 5.05 -8.85
CA LYS A 349 -61.02 5.31 -9.52
C LYS A 349 -61.16 6.83 -9.64
N PRO A 350 -61.40 7.39 -10.83
CA PRO A 350 -61.61 8.82 -10.97
C PRO A 350 -62.93 9.19 -10.29
N VAL A 351 -62.85 9.90 -9.17
CA VAL A 351 -64.01 10.57 -8.57
C VAL A 351 -64.32 11.77 -9.46
N ARG A 352 -65.38 11.66 -10.28
CA ARG A 352 -65.95 12.79 -11.01
C ARG A 352 -66.75 13.64 -10.02
N GLY A 353 -66.25 14.83 -9.72
CA GLY A 353 -66.99 15.91 -9.09
C GLY A 353 -66.16 17.20 -9.16
N PRO A 354 -66.72 18.35 -9.59
CA PRO A 354 -65.92 19.55 -9.77
C PRO A 354 -65.66 20.20 -8.41
N ALA A 355 -64.44 20.04 -7.89
CA ALA A 355 -63.97 20.86 -6.77
C ALA A 355 -63.57 22.24 -7.31
N LYS A 356 -64.26 23.29 -6.84
CA LYS A 356 -63.92 24.69 -7.11
C LYS A 356 -62.50 24.97 -6.59
N VAL A 357 -61.60 25.31 -7.51
CA VAL A 357 -60.26 25.79 -7.20
C VAL A 357 -60.36 27.26 -6.80
N VAL A 358 -60.12 27.58 -5.53
CA VAL A 358 -59.77 28.93 -5.11
C VAL A 358 -58.26 29.02 -5.13
N VAL A 359 -57.72 29.70 -6.15
CA VAL A 359 -56.29 29.97 -6.28
C VAL A 359 -55.96 31.17 -5.39
N THR A 360 -55.17 30.96 -4.33
CA THR A 360 -54.43 32.04 -3.69
C THR A 360 -52.99 31.94 -4.15
N LEU A 361 -52.59 32.84 -5.05
CA LEU A 361 -51.24 32.94 -5.58
C LEU A 361 -50.36 33.62 -4.51
N GLN A 362 -49.38 32.91 -3.96
CA GLN A 362 -48.22 33.53 -3.32
C GLN A 362 -46.95 33.11 -4.08
N SER A 363 -46.23 34.14 -4.53
CA SER A 363 -45.03 34.12 -5.34
C SER A 363 -43.84 33.43 -4.64
N PRO A 364 -42.84 32.94 -5.39
CA PRO A 364 -41.73 32.19 -4.83
C PRO A 364 -40.72 33.10 -4.12
N MET A 365 -40.43 32.83 -2.85
CA MET A 365 -39.24 33.37 -2.19
C MET A 365 -38.05 32.43 -2.37
N SER A 366 -36.90 33.03 -2.66
CA SER A 366 -35.63 32.39 -2.94
C SER A 366 -34.98 31.74 -1.72
N PHE A 367 -34.22 30.68 -1.98
CA PHE A 367 -33.42 29.81 -1.11
C PHE A 367 -32.42 30.49 -0.13
N ALA A 368 -32.37 31.83 -0.08
CA ALA A 368 -31.45 32.59 0.77
C ALA A 368 -32.06 33.05 2.11
N ALA A 369 -33.34 32.80 2.36
CA ALA A 369 -34.02 33.23 3.60
C ALA A 369 -34.17 32.12 4.66
N GLU A 370 -33.73 30.88 4.37
CA GLU A 370 -33.94 29.74 5.29
C GLU A 370 -32.72 29.43 6.18
N LEU A 371 -31.59 30.14 6.02
CA LEU A 371 -30.35 29.83 6.74
C LEU A 371 -30.18 30.54 8.10
N ASP A 372 -31.07 31.47 8.49
CA ASP A 372 -30.94 32.24 9.74
C ASP A 372 -32.01 31.94 10.81
N ALA A 373 -32.90 30.95 10.62
CA ALA A 373 -34.01 30.68 11.54
C ALA A 373 -33.89 29.38 12.37
N GLN A 374 -32.74 28.71 12.39
CA GLN A 374 -32.49 27.57 13.29
C GLN A 374 -31.54 27.94 14.43
N LEU A 375 -31.97 28.92 15.23
CA LEU A 375 -31.55 29.07 16.62
C LEU A 375 -32.82 29.15 17.47
N MET A 376 -32.88 28.29 18.49
CA MET A 376 -33.84 28.26 19.61
C MET A 376 -35.10 27.39 19.44
N THR A 377 -35.05 26.14 19.95
CA THR A 377 -35.89 25.56 21.04
C THR A 377 -36.28 24.08 20.84
N PRO A 378 -36.49 23.31 21.94
CA PRO A 378 -36.57 21.85 21.95
C PRO A 378 -38.01 21.29 22.02
N GLU A 379 -38.13 19.98 21.79
CA GLU A 379 -39.24 19.08 22.16
C GLU A 379 -40.63 19.32 21.56
N VAL A 380 -41.01 18.54 20.54
CA VAL A 380 -42.36 17.94 20.44
C VAL A 380 -42.26 16.59 19.71
N ILE A 381 -42.62 15.50 20.39
CA ILE A 381 -42.86 14.18 19.78
C ILE A 381 -44.32 14.17 19.28
N PRO A 382 -44.61 13.90 17.99
CA PRO A 382 -45.99 13.74 17.55
C PRO A 382 -46.50 12.34 17.90
N VAL A 383 -47.54 12.28 18.73
CA VAL A 383 -48.37 11.11 19.00
C VAL A 383 -49.31 10.88 17.82
N LEU A 384 -49.30 9.67 17.25
CA LEU A 384 -50.26 9.24 16.23
C LEU A 384 -51.61 8.94 16.88
N HIS A 385 -52.62 9.77 16.60
CA HIS A 385 -54.01 9.45 16.85
C HIS A 385 -54.56 8.59 15.71
N LEU A 386 -54.90 7.34 16.03
CA LEU A 386 -55.77 6.49 15.21
C LEU A 386 -57.22 6.88 15.48
N SER A 387 -57.90 7.38 14.45
CA SER A 387 -59.35 7.49 14.43
C SER A 387 -59.89 6.60 13.31
N THR A 388 -60.54 5.51 13.71
CA THR A 388 -61.43 4.69 12.89
C THR A 388 -62.70 5.47 12.56
N VAL A 389 -63.06 5.59 11.27
CA VAL A 389 -64.22 4.97 10.59
C VAL A 389 -63.94 4.99 9.10
#